data_AF-A0A1G3BT94-F1
#
_entry.id   AF-A0A1G3BT94-F1
#
_cell.length_a   1.000
_cell.length_b   1.000
_cell.length_c   1.000
_cell.angle_alpha   90.00
_cell.angle_beta   90.00
_cell.angle_gamma   90.00
#
_symmetry.space_group_name_H-M   'P 1'
#
loop_
_entity.id
_entity.type
_entity.pdbx_description
1 polymer ?
#
loop_
_entity_poly.entity_id
_entity_poly.type
_entity_poly.pdbx_seq_one_letter_code
_entity_poly.pdbx_strand_id
1 'polypeptide(L)'
;MGKEFYGISAASGKAEGTARWVLSEVDLDSFQVGEILFAKMTSPDWGNLFQKASAVVTEQGGMLCHAAIVAREEGIPAVVGIGEELAEVQNGTKVIVDGDEGIVTIAD
;
A
#
# COMPACT_ATOMS: atom_id res chain seq x y z
N MET A 1 7.52 -6.45 -19.24
CA MET A 1 7.58 -6.85 -17.83
C MET A 1 7.77 -5.57 -17.05
N GLY A 2 6.76 -5.17 -16.26
CA GLY A 2 6.82 -3.95 -15.46
C GLY A 2 7.89 -4.05 -14.37
N LYS A 3 8.33 -2.90 -13.84
CA LYS A 3 9.26 -2.87 -12.72
C LYS A 3 8.58 -3.43 -11.46
N GLU A 4 9.31 -4.22 -10.68
CA GLU A 4 8.82 -4.88 -9.48
C GLU A 4 9.58 -4.38 -8.24
N PHE A 5 8.87 -4.35 -7.13
CA PHE A 5 9.38 -4.05 -5.80
C PHE A 5 9.00 -5.19 -4.87
N TYR A 6 9.89 -5.51 -3.93
CA TYR A 6 9.76 -6.67 -3.07
C TYR A 6 9.74 -6.23 -1.61
N GLY A 7 8.82 -6.79 -0.85
CA GLY A 7 8.70 -6.52 0.58
C GLY A 7 8.17 -7.72 1.33
N ILE A 8 7.62 -7.47 2.49
CA ILE A 8 7.05 -8.48 3.36
C ILE A 8 5.57 -8.67 2.97
N SER A 9 5.16 -9.92 2.70
CA SER A 9 3.77 -10.35 2.51
C SER A 9 2.97 -10.19 3.81
N ALA A 10 2.44 -8.99 4.02
CA ALA A 10 1.80 -8.62 5.27
C ALA A 10 0.34 -9.09 5.32
N ALA A 11 -0.41 -8.97 4.23
CA ALA A 11 -1.77 -9.46 4.17
C ALA A 11 -2.03 -10.08 2.79
N SER A 12 -2.59 -11.29 2.78
CA SER A 12 -2.86 -12.07 1.57
C SER A 12 -3.87 -11.41 0.64
N GLY A 13 -3.84 -11.81 -0.63
CA GLY A 13 -4.71 -11.32 -1.69
C GLY A 13 -3.97 -10.53 -2.76
N LYS A 14 -4.70 -10.17 -3.80
CA LYS A 14 -4.18 -9.37 -4.91
C LYS A 14 -5.16 -8.26 -5.28
N ALA A 15 -4.62 -7.08 -5.58
CA ALA A 15 -5.41 -5.95 -6.03
C ALA A 15 -4.64 -5.13 -7.07
N GLU A 16 -5.37 -4.49 -7.97
CA GLU A 16 -4.83 -3.52 -8.92
C GLU A 16 -5.48 -2.16 -8.64
N GLY A 17 -4.70 -1.10 -8.72
CA GLY A 17 -5.22 0.25 -8.58
C GLY A 17 -4.18 1.33 -8.83
N THR A 18 -4.60 2.57 -8.65
CA THR A 18 -3.73 3.73 -8.78
C THR A 18 -3.01 3.99 -7.46
N ALA A 19 -1.68 4.12 -7.52
CA ALA A 19 -0.86 4.46 -6.37
C ALA A 19 -1.17 5.88 -5.88
N ARG A 20 -1.46 5.98 -4.57
CA ARG A 20 -1.69 7.24 -3.87
C ARG A 20 -0.86 7.28 -2.59
N TRP A 21 0.20 8.07 -2.62
CA TRP A 21 1.03 8.43 -1.47
C TRP A 21 0.25 9.32 -0.51
N VAL A 22 0.20 8.88 0.74
CA VAL A 22 -0.32 9.63 1.88
C VAL A 22 0.84 9.95 2.79
N LEU A 23 1.18 11.25 2.86
CA LEU A 23 2.29 11.75 3.66
C LEU A 23 1.81 12.45 4.93
N SER A 24 0.56 12.92 4.92
CA SER A 24 -0.06 13.68 6.00
C SER A 24 -1.58 13.54 5.98
N GLU A 25 -2.24 14.00 7.04
CA GLU A 25 -3.71 14.02 7.13
C GLU A 25 -4.38 14.83 6.01
N VAL A 26 -3.68 15.81 5.43
CA VAL A 26 -4.20 16.65 4.33
C VAL A 26 -4.41 15.83 3.06
N ASP A 27 -3.67 14.74 2.88
CA ASP A 27 -3.79 13.88 1.71
C ASP A 27 -5.04 12.98 1.80
N LEU A 28 -5.62 12.78 3.00
CA LEU A 28 -6.71 11.85 3.27
C LEU A 28 -8.00 12.21 2.52
N ASP A 29 -8.30 13.51 2.40
CA ASP A 29 -9.49 14.00 1.68
C ASP A 29 -9.39 13.77 0.17
N SER A 30 -8.17 13.72 -0.36
CA SER A 30 -7.92 13.50 -1.80
C SER A 30 -7.95 12.02 -2.19
N PHE A 31 -7.84 11.11 -1.21
CA PHE A 31 -7.79 9.67 -1.44
C PHE A 31 -9.13 9.12 -1.94
N GLN A 32 -9.11 8.47 -3.10
CA GLN A 32 -10.29 7.92 -3.75
C GLN A 32 -10.47 6.44 -3.40
N VAL A 33 -11.73 6.00 -3.40
CA VAL A 33 -12.06 4.59 -3.18
C VAL A 33 -11.46 3.73 -4.29
N GLY A 34 -10.81 2.62 -3.90
CA GLY A 34 -10.15 1.69 -4.81
C GLY A 34 -8.69 2.04 -5.13
N GLU A 35 -8.17 3.18 -4.66
CA GLU A 35 -6.74 3.50 -4.79
C GLU A 35 -5.89 2.59 -3.88
N ILE A 36 -4.62 2.47 -4.25
CA ILE A 36 -3.63 1.73 -3.47
C ILE A 36 -2.94 2.73 -2.54
N LEU A 37 -3.00 2.48 -1.24
CA LEU A 37 -2.38 3.32 -0.23
C LEU A 37 -0.86 3.12 -0.23
N PHE A 38 -0.12 4.14 -0.63
CA PHE A 38 1.33 4.19 -0.47
C PHE A 38 1.70 5.09 0.71
N ALA A 39 2.62 4.65 1.55
CA ALA A 39 3.08 5.43 2.69
C ALA A 39 4.51 5.06 3.09
N LYS A 40 5.23 6.00 3.71
CA LYS A 40 6.49 5.65 4.37
C LYS A 40 6.22 4.78 5.60
N MET A 41 5.29 5.24 6.43
CA MET A 41 4.74 4.53 7.58
C MET A 41 3.31 5.07 7.81
N THR A 42 2.39 4.21 8.22
CA THR A 42 0.98 4.60 8.47
C THR A 42 0.81 5.12 9.89
N SER A 43 -0.12 6.07 10.10
CA SER A 43 -0.57 6.49 11.44
C SER A 43 -1.92 5.86 11.81
N PRO A 44 -2.18 5.56 13.09
CA PRO A 44 -3.52 5.23 13.60
C PRO A 44 -4.57 6.32 13.34
N ASP A 45 -4.15 7.58 13.21
CA ASP A 45 -5.06 8.72 12.99
C ASP A 45 -5.65 8.77 11.57
N TRP A 46 -5.21 7.90 10.65
CA TRP A 46 -5.69 7.90 9.26
C TRP A 46 -7.13 7.36 9.11
N GLY A 47 -7.81 7.08 10.22
CA GLY A 47 -9.25 6.80 10.28
C GLY A 47 -9.68 5.70 9.30
N ASN A 48 -10.71 5.99 8.51
CA ASN A 48 -11.31 5.02 7.58
C ASN A 48 -10.56 4.94 6.23
N LEU A 49 -9.31 5.39 6.14
CA LEU A 49 -8.56 5.35 4.87
C LEU A 49 -8.39 3.92 4.36
N PHE A 50 -8.14 2.97 5.26
CA PHE A 50 -7.99 1.56 4.91
C PHE A 50 -9.28 0.96 4.32
N GLN A 51 -10.46 1.43 4.74
CA GLN A 51 -11.74 1.01 4.17
C GLN A 51 -11.93 1.47 2.72
N LYS A 52 -11.26 2.57 2.32
CA LYS A 52 -11.29 3.06 0.94
C LYS A 52 -10.24 2.39 0.08
N ALA A 53 -9.12 1.96 0.66
CA ALA A 53 -7.99 1.40 -0.07
C ALA A 53 -8.30 0.00 -0.60
N SER A 54 -7.82 -0.31 -1.79
CA SER A 54 -7.87 -1.68 -2.33
C SER A 54 -6.65 -2.52 -1.95
N ALA A 55 -5.55 -1.89 -1.57
CA ALA A 55 -4.37 -2.51 -0.96
C ALA A 55 -3.52 -1.46 -0.21
N VAL A 56 -2.56 -1.94 0.57
CA VAL A 56 -1.62 -1.10 1.33
C VAL A 56 -0.18 -1.46 1.00
N VAL A 57 0.64 -0.46 0.73
CA VAL A 57 2.05 -0.60 0.41
C VAL A 57 2.86 0.38 1.24
N THR A 58 3.89 -0.11 1.95
CA THR A 58 4.72 0.78 2.77
C THR A 58 6.23 0.61 2.57
N GLU A 59 6.94 1.74 2.63
CA GLU A 59 8.43 1.76 2.63
C GLU A 59 8.96 1.04 3.86
N GLN A 60 8.37 1.31 5.03
CA GLN A 60 8.80 0.79 6.32
C GLN A 60 7.69 -0.03 6.98
N GLY A 61 8.09 -0.97 7.82
CA GLY A 61 7.17 -1.81 8.59
C GLY A 61 7.62 -3.25 8.62
N GLY A 62 6.86 -4.06 9.35
CA GLY A 62 7.06 -5.49 9.44
C GLY A 62 5.73 -6.19 9.65
N MET A 63 5.75 -7.51 9.79
CA MET A 63 4.54 -8.33 9.89
C MET A 63 3.53 -7.92 10.97
N LEU A 64 3.98 -7.20 12.00
CA LEU A 64 3.18 -6.79 13.16
C LEU A 64 3.01 -5.26 13.25
N CYS A 65 3.36 -4.50 12.21
CA CYS A 65 3.15 -3.05 12.22
C CYS A 65 1.67 -2.70 12.06
N HIS A 66 1.34 -1.44 12.35
CA HIS A 66 -0.03 -0.92 12.23
C HIS A 66 -0.67 -1.22 10.86
N ALA A 67 0.03 -0.90 9.76
CA ALA A 67 -0.44 -1.16 8.40
C ALA A 67 -0.79 -2.64 8.17
N ALA A 68 0.06 -3.55 8.63
CA ALA A 68 -0.11 -4.99 8.45
C ALA A 68 -1.30 -5.55 9.25
N ILE A 69 -1.53 -5.04 10.46
CA ILE A 69 -2.65 -5.47 11.30
C ILE A 69 -3.96 -4.98 10.68
N VAL A 70 -4.08 -3.68 10.41
CA VAL A 70 -5.32 -3.09 9.88
C VAL A 70 -5.67 -3.64 8.50
N ALA A 71 -4.69 -3.85 7.62
CA ALA A 71 -4.96 -4.44 6.30
C ALA A 71 -5.58 -5.85 6.40
N ARG A 72 -5.14 -6.67 7.37
CA ARG A 72 -5.73 -8.00 7.61
C ARG A 72 -7.15 -7.89 8.18
N GLU A 73 -7.39 -6.92 9.06
CA GLU A 73 -8.72 -6.68 9.64
C GLU A 73 -9.73 -6.22 8.58
N GLU A 74 -9.28 -5.36 7.66
CA GLU A 74 -10.08 -4.87 6.53
C GLU A 74 -10.16 -5.88 5.36
N GLY A 75 -9.36 -6.94 5.40
CA GLY A 75 -9.35 -7.99 4.37
C GLY A 75 -8.77 -7.53 3.03
N ILE A 76 -7.86 -6.55 3.04
CA ILE A 76 -7.18 -6.04 1.85
C ILE A 76 -5.72 -6.48 1.82
N PRO A 77 -5.14 -6.73 0.63
CA PRO A 77 -3.75 -7.15 0.52
C PRO A 77 -2.77 -6.06 0.97
N ALA A 78 -1.63 -6.49 1.50
CA ALA A 78 -0.61 -5.57 1.94
C ALA A 78 0.82 -6.10 1.74
N VAL A 79 1.70 -5.20 1.29
CA VAL A 79 3.15 -5.40 1.18
C VAL A 79 3.86 -4.29 1.94
N VAL A 80 4.62 -4.63 2.97
CA VAL A 80 5.27 -3.63 3.85
C VAL A 80 6.78 -3.80 3.87
N GLY A 81 7.49 -2.75 4.24
CA GLY A 81 8.95 -2.84 4.42
C GLY A 81 9.69 -3.03 3.11
N ILE A 82 9.22 -2.41 2.02
CA ILE A 82 9.85 -2.50 0.70
C ILE A 82 11.22 -1.81 0.67
N GLY A 83 11.40 -0.73 1.43
CA GLY A 83 12.61 0.10 1.35
C GLY A 83 12.44 1.34 0.47
N GLU A 84 13.50 2.16 0.44
CA GLU A 84 13.50 3.51 -0.17
C GLU A 84 13.26 3.49 -1.68
N GLU A 85 13.51 2.38 -2.37
CA GLU A 85 13.20 2.21 -3.79
C GLU A 85 11.71 2.40 -4.10
N LEU A 86 10.82 2.19 -3.13
CA LEU A 86 9.38 2.38 -3.31
C LEU A 86 9.04 3.82 -3.75
N ALA A 87 9.86 4.80 -3.35
CA ALA A 87 9.68 6.22 -3.71
C ALA A 87 9.76 6.48 -5.23
N GLU A 88 10.25 5.51 -6.03
CA GLU A 88 10.22 5.59 -7.49
C GLU A 88 8.80 5.47 -8.06
N VAL A 89 7.85 4.89 -7.31
CA VAL A 89 6.44 4.84 -7.71
C VAL A 89 5.79 6.19 -7.42
N GLN A 90 5.31 6.88 -8.45
CA GLN A 90 4.70 8.19 -8.31
C GLN A 90 3.18 8.09 -8.10
N ASN A 91 2.60 9.16 -7.54
CA ASN A 91 1.15 9.31 -7.50
C ASN A 91 0.56 9.21 -8.91
N GLY A 92 -0.53 8.45 -9.06
CA GLY A 92 -1.18 8.24 -10.35
C GLY A 92 -0.66 7.02 -11.13
N THR A 93 0.44 6.40 -10.71
CA THR A 93 0.97 5.17 -11.33
C THR A 93 0.02 4.00 -11.07
N LYS A 94 -0.34 3.25 -12.11
CA LYS A 94 -1.08 2.00 -11.93
C LYS A 94 -0.13 0.92 -11.42
N VAL A 95 -0.57 0.17 -10.41
CA VAL A 95 0.21 -0.90 -9.82
C VAL A 95 -0.67 -2.11 -9.52
N ILE A 96 -0.03 -3.28 -9.51
CA ILE A 96 -0.60 -4.52 -9.01
C ILE A 96 0.14 -4.86 -7.72
N VAL A 97 -0.62 -5.13 -6.66
CA VAL A 97 -0.10 -5.55 -5.35
C VAL A 97 -0.44 -7.01 -5.17
N ASP A 98 0.58 -7.83 -4.95
CA ASP A 98 0.50 -9.23 -4.60
C ASP A 98 0.92 -9.41 -3.14
N GLY A 99 -0.08 -9.42 -2.26
CA GLY A 99 0.13 -9.56 -0.82
C GLY A 99 0.48 -10.98 -0.39
N ASP A 100 0.25 -11.98 -1.25
CA ASP A 100 0.64 -13.38 -0.99
C ASP A 100 2.16 -13.56 -1.18
N GLU A 101 2.70 -13.03 -2.28
CA GLU A 101 4.12 -13.15 -2.62
C GLU A 101 4.98 -11.99 -2.09
N GLY A 102 4.36 -10.89 -1.63
CA GLY A 102 5.09 -9.71 -1.15
C GLY A 102 5.65 -8.85 -2.28
N ILE A 103 4.94 -8.75 -3.40
CA ILE A 103 5.42 -8.11 -4.64
C ILE A 103 4.50 -6.95 -5.04
N VAL A 104 5.09 -5.86 -5.50
CA VAL A 104 4.38 -4.73 -6.12
C VAL A 104 4.92 -4.52 -7.52
N THR A 105 4.07 -4.57 -8.53
CA THR A 105 4.45 -4.44 -9.95
C THR A 105 3.85 -3.16 -10.53
N ILE A 106 4.63 -2.36 -11.24
CA ILE A 106 4.10 -1.24 -12.04
C ILE A 106 3.36 -1.80 -13.26
N ALA A 107 2.08 -1.46 -13.39
CA ALA A 107 1.28 -1.76 -14.57
C ALA A 107 1.47 -0.65 -15.63
N ASP A 108 1.72 -1.07 -16.87
CA ASP A 108 1.88 -0.17 -18.03
C ASP A 108 0.54 0.44 -18.47
#